data_AF-A0A2W5QH62-F1
#
_entry.id   AF-A0A2W5QH62-F1
#
_cell.length_a   1.000
_cell.length_b   1.000
_cell.length_c   1.000
_cell.angle_alpha   90.00
_cell.angle_beta   90.00
_cell.angle_gamma   90.00
#
_symmetry.space_group_name_H-M   'P 1'
#
loop_
_entity.id
_entity.type
_entity.pdbx_description
1 polymer ?
#
loop_
_entity_poly.entity_id
_entity_poly.type
_entity_poly.pdbx_seq_one_letter_code
_entity_poly.pdbx_strand_id
1 'polypeptide(L)'
;MDSLKALIKRYQLGSLLLLTLLLVVVLPLTLDIFRLNLVGKYLCYAFVAVGLVMVWGYGGVLSLGQGVFFGLGGYAMAMFLKLEASDPESTKIQSTPGIPDFMDWNQI
;
A
#
# COMPACT_ATOMS: atom_id res chain seq x y z
N MET A 1 -20.46 -31.75 -18.14
CA MET A 1 -19.95 -30.45 -17.66
C MET A 1 -20.94 -29.73 -16.73
N ASP A 2 -22.25 -29.97 -16.85
CA ASP A 2 -23.27 -29.30 -16.02
C ASP A 2 -23.30 -29.77 -14.56
N SER A 3 -23.02 -31.05 -14.29
CA SER A 3 -22.95 -31.55 -12.90
C SER A 3 -21.79 -30.94 -12.10
N LEU A 4 -20.66 -30.64 -12.75
CA LEU A 4 -19.52 -29.97 -12.13
C LEU A 4 -19.85 -28.51 -11.77
N LYS A 5 -20.50 -27.79 -12.70
CA LYS A 5 -20.99 -26.42 -12.45
C LYS A 5 -22.04 -26.39 -11.33
N ALA A 6 -22.95 -27.37 -11.31
CA ALA A 6 -23.95 -27.50 -10.26
C ALA A 6 -23.31 -27.76 -8.88
N LEU A 7 -22.29 -28.61 -8.81
CA LEU A 7 -21.54 -28.87 -7.59
C LEU A 7 -20.84 -27.60 -7.08
N ILE A 8 -20.10 -26.90 -7.95
CA ILE A 8 -19.41 -25.63 -7.62
C ILE A 8 -20.41 -24.59 -7.10
N LYS A 9 -21.55 -24.44 -7.79
CA LYS A 9 -22.61 -23.50 -7.40
C LYS A 9 -23.22 -23.86 -6.04
N ARG A 10 -23.37 -25.15 -5.73
CA ARG A 10 -23.88 -25.64 -4.43
C ARG A 10 -22.90 -25.37 -3.29
N TYR A 11 -21.60 -25.55 -3.52
CA TYR A 11 -20.56 -25.19 -2.56
C TYR A 11 -20.46 -23.67 -2.34
N GLN A 12 -20.51 -22.87 -3.40
CA GLN A 12 -20.55 -21.40 -3.30
C GLN A 12 -21.78 -20.91 -2.52
N LEU A 13 -22.96 -21.48 -2.79
CA LEU A 13 -24.17 -21.14 -2.04
C LEU A 13 -24.00 -21.52 -0.56
N GLY A 14 -23.49 -22.72 -0.29
CA GLY A 14 -23.23 -23.18 1.07
C GLY A 14 -22.29 -22.24 1.83
N SER A 15 -21.16 -21.86 1.23
CA SER A 15 -20.21 -20.93 1.85
C SER A 15 -20.80 -19.54 2.06
N LEU A 16 -21.60 -19.04 1.11
CA LEU A 16 -22.23 -17.73 1.23
C LEU A 16 -23.24 -17.72 2.37
N LEU A 17 -24.10 -18.74 2.44
CA LEU A 17 -25.08 -18.89 3.52
C LEU A 17 -24.41 -18.98 4.89
N LEU A 18 -23.32 -19.73 4.99
CA LEU A 18 -22.57 -19.91 6.23
C LEU A 18 -21.93 -18.58 6.68
N LEU A 19 -21.35 -17.83 5.74
CA LEU A 19 -20.80 -16.49 5.99
C LEU A 19 -21.89 -15.51 6.46
N THR A 20 -23.05 -15.50 5.78
CA THR A 20 -24.17 -14.63 6.16
C THR A 20 -24.70 -14.97 7.55
N LEU A 21 -24.87 -16.26 7.86
CA LEU A 21 -25.30 -16.71 9.19
C LEU A 21 -24.31 -16.25 10.26
N LEU A 22 -23.00 -16.41 10.01
CA LEU A 22 -21.97 -15.98 10.94
C LEU A 22 -22.00 -14.47 11.17
N LEU A 23 -22.05 -13.67 10.10
CA LEU A 23 -21.96 -12.20 10.20
C LEU A 23 -23.25 -11.57 10.75
N VAL A 24 -24.42 -12.06 10.36
CA VAL A 24 -25.72 -11.42 10.65
C VAL A 24 -26.40 -12.02 11.87
N VAL A 25 -26.14 -13.28 12.21
CA VAL A 25 -26.80 -13.97 13.33
C VAL A 25 -25.83 -14.22 14.47
N VAL A 26 -24.70 -14.89 14.21
CA VAL A 26 -23.78 -15.29 15.28
C VAL A 26 -23.10 -14.08 15.91
N LEU A 27 -22.53 -13.17 15.12
CA LEU A 27 -21.81 -12.02 15.67
C LEU A 27 -22.71 -11.09 16.52
N PRO A 28 -23.92 -10.69 16.08
CA PRO A 28 -24.77 -9.81 16.89
C PRO A 28 -25.33 -10.47 18.15
N LEU A 29 -25.52 -11.80 18.15
CA LEU A 29 -26.02 -12.53 19.31
C LEU A 29 -24.94 -12.86 20.35
N THR A 30 -23.67 -12.88 19.95
CA THR A 30 -22.55 -13.30 20.83
C THR A 30 -21.71 -12.13 21.33
N LEU A 31 -21.71 -10.99 20.65
CA LEU A 31 -20.87 -9.84 20.98
C LEU A 31 -21.70 -8.67 21.55
N ASP A 32 -21.10 -7.95 22.49
CA ASP A 32 -21.62 -6.66 22.93
C ASP A 32 -21.50 -5.59 21.82
N ILE A 33 -22.28 -4.51 21.96
CA ILE A 33 -22.36 -3.43 20.96
C ILE A 33 -20.99 -2.80 20.66
N PHE A 34 -20.13 -2.64 21.66
CA PHE A 34 -18.81 -2.06 21.45
C PHE A 34 -17.96 -2.98 20.58
N ARG A 35 -17.84 -4.27 20.94
CA ARG A 35 -17.09 -5.25 20.15
C ARG A 35 -17.65 -5.45 18.75
N LEU A 36 -18.98 -5.45 18.60
CA LEU A 36 -19.63 -5.57 17.30
C LEU A 36 -19.23 -4.42 16.36
N ASN A 37 -19.18 -3.18 16.86
CA ASN A 37 -18.70 -2.03 16.10
C ASN A 37 -17.21 -2.15 15.72
N LEU A 38 -16.37 -2.64 16.64
CA LEU A 38 -14.95 -2.89 16.35
C LEU A 38 -14.77 -3.95 15.25
N VAL A 39 -15.54 -5.04 15.30
CA VAL A 39 -15.50 -6.09 14.27
C VAL A 39 -15.89 -5.51 12.91
N GLY A 40 -16.94 -4.70 12.83
CA GLY A 40 -17.30 -3.99 11.60
C GLY A 40 -16.15 -3.13 11.05
N LYS A 41 -15.50 -2.35 11.93
CA LYS A 41 -14.34 -1.54 11.56
C LYS A 41 -13.16 -2.38 11.05
N TYR A 42 -12.84 -3.48 11.73
CA TYR A 42 -11.73 -4.35 11.35
C TYR A 42 -12.00 -5.13 10.06
N LEU A 43 -13.24 -5.54 9.81
CA LEU A 43 -13.64 -6.13 8.52
C LEU A 43 -13.42 -5.16 7.36
N CYS A 44 -13.75 -3.88 7.54
CA CYS A 44 -13.46 -2.85 6.54
C CYS A 44 -11.94 -2.75 6.26
N TYR A 45 -11.10 -2.77 7.29
CA TYR A 45 -9.64 -2.77 7.11
C TYR A 45 -9.08 -4.07 6.52
N ALA A 46 -9.74 -5.21 6.75
CA ALA A 46 -9.32 -6.49 6.19
C ALA A 46 -9.32 -6.47 4.66
N PHE A 47 -10.27 -5.78 4.01
CA PHE A 47 -10.26 -5.62 2.55
C PHE A 47 -9.00 -4.90 2.04
N VAL A 48 -8.57 -3.85 2.74
CA VAL A 48 -7.33 -3.12 2.41
C VAL A 48 -6.11 -4.04 2.58
N ALA A 49 -6.06 -4.79 3.68
CA ALA A 49 -4.99 -5.75 3.93
C ALA A 49 -4.92 -6.85 2.87
N VAL A 50 -6.07 -7.41 2.47
CA VAL A 50 -6.15 -8.40 1.38
C VAL A 50 -5.68 -7.79 0.06
N GLY A 51 -6.09 -6.56 -0.26
CA GLY A 51 -5.61 -5.85 -1.44
C GLY A 51 -4.08 -5.69 -1.45
N LEU A 52 -3.49 -5.34 -0.31
CA LEU A 52 -2.04 -5.24 -0.15
C LEU A 52 -1.34 -6.59 -0.39
N VAL A 53 -1.88 -7.68 0.18
CA VAL A 53 -1.35 -9.04 -0.04
C VAL A 53 -1.46 -9.46 -1.50
N MET A 54 -2.54 -9.09 -2.20
CA MET A 54 -2.65 -9.42 -3.63
C MET A 54 -1.65 -8.67 -4.50
N VAL A 55 -1.47 -7.36 -4.29
CA VAL A 55 -0.56 -6.55 -5.11
C VAL A 55 0.91 -6.88 -4.83
N TRP A 56 1.29 -6.89 -3.55
CA TRP A 56 2.69 -7.05 -3.16
C TRP A 56 3.06 -8.49 -2.85
N GLY A 57 2.21 -9.21 -2.11
CA GLY A 57 2.48 -10.60 -1.75
C GLY A 57 2.40 -11.55 -2.95
N TYR A 58 1.29 -11.53 -3.70
CA TYR A 58 1.11 -12.39 -4.87
C TYR A 58 1.65 -11.77 -6.15
N GLY A 59 1.35 -10.49 -6.41
CA GLY A 59 1.77 -9.79 -7.62
C GLY A 59 3.25 -9.40 -7.63
N GLY A 60 3.92 -9.37 -6.48
CA GLY A 60 5.33 -8.95 -6.37
C GLY A 60 5.56 -7.47 -6.69
N VAL A 61 4.51 -6.66 -6.82
CA VAL A 61 4.59 -5.24 -7.15
C VAL A 61 4.48 -4.42 -5.88
N LEU A 62 5.32 -3.39 -5.74
CA LEU A 62 5.22 -2.45 -4.63
C LEU A 62 3.86 -1.74 -4.67
N SER A 63 3.17 -1.70 -3.54
CA SER A 63 1.96 -0.88 -3.43
C SER A 63 2.33 0.61 -3.52
N LEU A 64 1.40 1.45 -3.99
CA LEU A 64 1.60 2.91 -4.04
C LEU A 64 2.04 3.47 -2.68
N GLY A 65 1.42 2.99 -1.59
CA GLY A 65 1.77 3.41 -0.24
C GLY A 65 3.25 3.16 0.11
N GLN A 66 3.81 2.01 -0.29
CA GLN A 66 5.24 1.71 -0.12
C GLN A 66 6.11 2.49 -1.11
N GLY A 67 5.65 2.63 -2.35
CA GLY A 67 6.35 3.34 -3.43
C GLY A 67 6.60 4.82 -3.11
N VAL A 68 5.66 5.49 -2.44
CA VAL A 68 5.83 6.89 -2.00
C VAL A 68 7.03 7.05 -1.06
N PHE A 69 7.18 6.15 -0.08
CA PHE A 69 8.31 6.20 0.84
C PHE A 69 9.65 5.91 0.13
N PHE A 70 9.65 4.96 -0.80
CA PHE A 70 10.82 4.71 -1.65
C PHE A 70 11.19 5.93 -2.49
N GLY A 71 10.20 6.60 -3.10
CA GLY A 71 10.41 7.80 -3.91
C GLY A 71 10.97 8.96 -3.09
N LEU A 72 10.40 9.22 -1.91
CA LEU A 72 10.88 10.27 -1.00
C LEU A 72 12.29 9.98 -0.48
N GLY A 73 12.58 8.74 -0.09
CA GLY A 73 13.91 8.34 0.34
C GLY A 73 14.94 8.44 -0.79
N GLY A 74 14.59 8.02 -2.01
CA GLY A 74 15.43 8.15 -3.19
C GLY A 74 15.72 9.61 -3.55
N TYR A 75 14.71 10.48 -3.47
CA TYR A 75 14.90 11.92 -3.67
C TYR A 75 15.85 12.51 -2.63
N ALA A 76 15.64 12.22 -1.34
CA ALA A 76 16.50 12.70 -0.27
C ALA A 76 17.96 12.23 -0.44
N MET A 77 18.16 10.96 -0.82
CA MET A 77 19.49 10.42 -1.11
C MET A 77 20.13 11.09 -2.34
N ALA A 78 19.38 11.29 -3.42
CA ALA A 78 19.89 11.96 -4.63
C ALA A 78 20.32 13.40 -4.32
N MET A 79 19.55 14.12 -3.50
CA MET A 79 19.89 15.46 -3.03
C MET A 79 21.17 15.46 -2.19
N PHE A 80 21.31 14.50 -1.27
CA PHE A 80 22.51 14.36 -0.45
C PHE A 80 23.76 14.09 -1.31
N LEU A 81 23.69 13.11 -2.22
CA LEU A 81 24.82 12.78 -3.09
C LEU A 81 25.19 13.93 -4.02
N LYS A 82 24.20 14.68 -4.51
CA LYS A 82 24.43 15.90 -5.29
C LYS A 82 25.16 16.96 -4.46
N LEU A 83 24.78 17.14 -3.19
CA LEU A 83 25.46 18.07 -2.29
C LEU A 83 26.89 17.62 -1.98
N GLU A 84 27.12 16.34 -1.71
CA GLU A 84 28.45 15.77 -1.43
C GLU A 84 29.40 15.93 -2.62
N ALA A 85 28.89 15.71 -3.84
CA ALA A 85 29.66 15.88 -5.08
C ALA A 85 29.82 17.36 -5.51
N SER A 86 29.21 18.31 -4.79
CA SER A 86 29.26 19.74 -5.11
C SER A 86 30.39 20.42 -4.35
N ASP A 87 31.63 20.09 -4.67
CA ASP A 87 32.80 20.83 -4.20
C ASP A 87 33.15 21.99 -5.17
N PRO A 88 33.76 23.10 -4.71
CA PRO A 88 34.09 24.24 -5.56
C PRO A 88 35.00 23.93 -6.75
N GLU A 89 35.79 22.85 -6.69
CA GLU A 89 36.70 22.45 -7.77
C GLU A 89 35.94 21.73 -8.89
N SER A 90 35.08 20.77 -8.52
CA SER A 90 34.20 20.02 -9.43
C SER A 90 33.12 20.90 -10.07
N THR A 91 32.66 21.91 -9.34
CA THR A 91 31.56 22.80 -9.77
C THR A 91 32.01 24.11 -10.42
N LYS A 92 33.29 24.27 -10.76
CA LYS A 92 33.87 25.51 -11.33
C LYS A 92 33.21 26.08 -12.60
N ILE A 93 32.35 25.31 -13.26
CA ILE A 93 31.61 25.70 -14.48
C ILE A 93 30.31 26.45 -14.14
N GLN A 94 29.81 26.33 -12.90
CA GLN A 94 28.58 26.96 -12.43
C GLN A 94 28.78 28.44 -12.09
N SER A 95 27.70 29.21 -12.08
CA SER A 95 27.76 30.63 -11.66
C SER A 95 28.00 30.78 -10.16
N THR A 96 27.56 29.81 -9.37
CA THR A 96 27.77 29.73 -7.92
C THR A 96 28.43 28.39 -7.57
N PRO A 97 29.77 28.35 -7.39
CA PRO A 97 30.46 27.10 -7.04
C PRO A 97 30.14 26.61 -5.62
N GLY A 98 30.13 25.29 -5.43
CA GLY A 98 29.90 24.65 -4.13
C GLY A 98 28.43 24.33 -3.81
N ILE A 99 27.52 24.49 -4.78
CA ILE A 99 26.12 24.07 -4.67
C ILE A 99 25.74 23.11 -5.80
N PRO A 100 24.70 22.29 -5.63
CA PRO A 100 24.18 21.46 -6.71
C PRO A 100 23.77 22.26 -7.97
N ASP A 101 24.05 21.69 -9.14
CA ASP A 101 23.82 22.28 -10.47
C ASP A 101 22.38 22.77 -10.74
N PHE A 102 21.38 22.04 -10.26
CA PHE A 102 19.99 22.45 -10.40
C PHE A 102 19.62 23.66 -9.50
N MET A 103 20.37 23.90 -8.42
CA MET A 103 20.19 25.07 -7.57
C MET A 103 20.76 26.33 -8.25
N ASP A 104 21.91 26.18 -8.94
CA ASP A 104 22.53 27.25 -9.74
C ASP A 104 21.60 27.74 -10.88
N TRP A 105 20.90 26.82 -11.55
CA TRP A 105 19.93 27.18 -12.60
C TRP A 105 18.75 28.02 -12.09
N ASN A 106 18.32 27.79 -10.85
CA ASN A 106 17.19 28.52 -10.23
C ASN A 106 17.63 29.83 -9.56
N GLN A 107 18.93 30.14 -9.53
CA GLN A 107 19.51 31.37 -8.98
C GLN A 107 19.03 31.71 -7.55
N ILE A 108 18.75 30.70 -6.72
CA ILE A 108 18.50 30.88 -5.28
C ILE A 108 19.84 30.87 -4.54
#